data_AF-A0A925ZVX4-F1
#
_entry.id   AF-A0A925ZVX4-F1
#
_cell.length_a   1.000
_cell.length_b   1.000
_cell.length_c   1.000
_cell.angle_alpha   90.00
_cell.angle_beta   90.00
_cell.angle_gamma   90.00
#
_symmetry.space_group_name_H-M   'P 1'
#
loop_
_entity.id
_entity.type
_entity.pdbx_description
1 polymer ?
#
loop_
_entity_poly.entity_id
_entity_poly.type
_entity_poly.pdbx_seq_one_letter_code
_entity_poly.pdbx_strand_id
1 'polypeptide(L)'
;MLRHNSSAVSSTVRAPGHLWFMGFVAAWGFLVTALAMSGLLARLPTPLLPLPIAVALGALLAAYALVPAVRAYAQRLDMRTLTLFNVWRIPAALAFFAYGAQGLLPPSFVRNAGWGDLIAGAAAVPVALWLLPRPHWRRRSLVGFHLFSFADFVVAVGTGFTFSVLGDPLMATLKTFPMALIPLFGVPLTGALSVVALHRLATRAGKGAHTQ
;
A
#
# COMPACT_ATOMS: atom_id res chain seq x y z
N MET A 1 -59.00 16.94 12.90
CA MET A 1 -58.04 16.50 11.87
C MET A 1 -56.63 16.49 12.49
N LEU A 2 -56.18 15.34 12.98
CA LEU A 2 -54.89 15.16 13.65
C LEU A 2 -53.85 14.71 12.61
N ARG A 3 -52.81 15.52 12.36
CA ARG A 3 -51.65 15.11 11.55
C ARG A 3 -50.65 14.38 12.46
N HIS A 4 -50.51 13.07 12.27
CA HIS A 4 -49.41 12.32 12.86
C HIS A 4 -48.10 12.61 12.12
N ASN A 5 -47.12 13.05 12.90
CA ASN A 5 -45.75 13.29 12.52
C ASN A 5 -44.99 11.95 12.59
N SER A 6 -44.79 11.28 11.45
CA SER A 6 -43.98 10.06 11.39
C SER A 6 -42.52 10.46 11.15
N SER A 7 -41.77 10.58 12.23
CA SER A 7 -40.31 10.62 12.21
C SER A 7 -39.77 9.24 11.77
N ALA A 8 -39.50 9.11 10.47
CA ALA A 8 -38.73 7.99 9.95
C ALA A 8 -37.29 8.08 10.50
N VAL A 9 -37.02 7.29 11.53
CA VAL A 9 -35.66 7.00 12.00
C VAL A 9 -34.95 6.33 10.85
N SER A 10 -34.08 7.07 10.15
CA SER A 10 -33.21 6.50 9.13
C SER A 10 -32.18 5.60 9.83
N SER A 11 -32.46 4.31 9.89
CA SER A 11 -31.46 3.30 10.21
C SER A 11 -30.40 3.33 9.10
N THR A 12 -29.31 4.04 9.36
CA THR A 12 -28.13 3.99 8.50
C THR A 12 -27.50 2.61 8.65
N VAL A 13 -27.96 1.66 7.83
CA VAL A 13 -27.28 0.38 7.61
C VAL A 13 -25.87 0.73 7.12
N ARG A 14 -24.88 0.73 8.03
CA ARG A 14 -23.46 0.85 7.66
C ARG A 14 -23.17 -0.30 6.70
N ALA A 15 -22.86 0.04 5.46
CA ALA A 15 -22.59 -0.97 4.44
C ALA A 15 -21.49 -1.95 4.93
N PRO A 16 -21.70 -3.27 4.79
CA PRO A 16 -20.82 -4.31 5.36
C PRO A 16 -19.39 -4.33 4.79
N GLY A 17 -19.09 -3.56 3.74
CA GLY A 17 -17.83 -3.64 2.98
C GLY A 17 -16.54 -3.39 3.77
N HIS A 18 -16.58 -2.64 4.87
CA HIS A 18 -15.36 -2.40 5.67
C HIS A 18 -14.91 -3.63 6.46
N LEU A 19 -15.84 -4.37 7.07
CA LEU A 19 -15.53 -5.61 7.79
C LEU A 19 -15.02 -6.69 6.85
N TRP A 20 -15.62 -6.81 5.67
CA TRP A 20 -15.15 -7.73 4.63
C TRP A 20 -13.74 -7.38 4.15
N PHE A 21 -13.45 -6.10 3.92
CA PHE A 21 -12.11 -5.66 3.54
C PHE A 21 -11.08 -5.95 4.64
N MET A 22 -11.39 -5.61 5.89
CA MET A 22 -10.51 -5.90 7.03
C MET A 22 -10.29 -7.41 7.21
N GLY A 23 -11.35 -8.21 7.07
CA GLY A 23 -11.28 -9.67 7.12
C GLY A 23 -10.41 -10.25 6.00
N PHE A 24 -10.55 -9.74 4.77
CA PHE A 24 -9.71 -10.13 3.64
C PHE A 24 -8.23 -9.80 3.89
N VAL A 25 -7.93 -8.56 4.32
CA VAL A 25 -6.57 -8.12 4.61
C VAL A 25 -5.95 -8.95 5.75
N ALA A 26 -6.71 -9.21 6.81
CA ALA A 26 -6.26 -10.03 7.93
C ALA A 26 -6.02 -11.50 7.50
N ALA A 27 -6.96 -12.09 6.76
CA ALA A 27 -6.82 -13.45 6.25
C ALA A 27 -5.62 -13.60 5.32
N TRP A 28 -5.36 -12.61 4.47
CA TRP A 28 -4.19 -12.61 3.59
C TRP A 28 -2.88 -12.48 4.36
N GLY A 29 -2.79 -11.56 5.33
CA GLY A 29 -1.61 -11.44 6.20
C GLY A 29 -1.34 -12.74 6.99
N PHE A 30 -2.40 -13.37 7.50
CA PHE A 30 -2.32 -14.67 8.16
C PHE A 30 -1.83 -15.77 7.21
N LEU A 31 -2.36 -15.81 5.98
CA LEU A 31 -1.93 -16.76 4.95
C LEU A 31 -0.44 -16.60 4.65
N VAL A 32 0.04 -15.37 4.40
CA VAL A 32 1.47 -15.13 4.13
C VAL A 32 2.34 -15.57 5.32
N THR A 33 1.89 -15.30 6.55
CA THR A 33 2.57 -15.75 7.76
C THR A 33 2.66 -17.27 7.83
N ALA A 34 1.54 -17.99 7.65
CA ALA A 34 1.50 -19.44 7.68
C ALA A 34 2.38 -20.07 6.58
N LEU A 35 2.38 -19.49 5.37
CA LEU A 35 3.21 -19.96 4.26
C LEU A 35 4.71 -19.72 4.49
N ALA A 36 5.09 -18.60 5.12
CA ALA A 36 6.47 -18.33 5.51
C ALA A 36 6.94 -19.27 6.64
N MET A 37 6.13 -19.42 7.70
CA MET A 37 6.48 -20.24 8.87
C MET A 37 6.53 -21.73 8.56
N SER A 38 5.69 -22.23 7.65
CA SER A 38 5.75 -23.62 7.19
C SER A 38 6.96 -23.93 6.30
N GLY A 39 7.73 -22.91 5.90
CA GLY A 39 8.84 -23.05 4.95
C GLY A 39 8.38 -23.28 3.50
N LEU A 40 7.08 -23.24 3.19
CA LEU A 40 6.59 -23.43 1.84
C LEU A 40 7.11 -22.32 0.90
N LEU A 41 7.13 -21.07 1.37
CA LEU A 41 7.72 -19.97 0.61
C LEU A 41 9.21 -20.16 0.35
N ALA A 42 9.97 -20.80 1.25
CA ALA A 42 11.39 -21.03 1.04
C ALA A 42 11.67 -21.92 -0.19
N ARG A 43 10.73 -22.84 -0.50
CA ARG A 43 10.79 -23.75 -1.66
C ARG A 43 10.56 -23.06 -3.00
N LEU A 44 9.99 -21.85 -3.01
CA LEU A 44 9.79 -21.08 -4.24
C LEU A 44 11.16 -20.68 -4.81
N PRO A 45 11.51 -21.01 -6.07
CA PRO A 45 12.74 -20.52 -6.69
C PRO A 45 12.81 -18.99 -6.64
N THR A 46 13.97 -18.45 -6.23
CA THR A 46 14.15 -17.00 -6.04
C THR A 46 13.77 -16.17 -7.29
N PRO A 47 14.11 -16.59 -8.53
CA PRO A 47 13.65 -15.90 -9.74
C PRO A 47 12.13 -15.79 -9.91
N LEU A 48 11.35 -16.65 -9.24
CA LEU A 48 9.89 -16.64 -9.29
C LEU A 48 9.25 -15.83 -8.16
N LEU A 49 10.02 -15.31 -7.20
CA LEU A 49 9.51 -14.45 -6.11
C LEU A 49 8.69 -13.24 -6.61
N PRO A 50 9.04 -12.56 -7.72
CA PRO A 50 8.25 -11.44 -8.23
C PRO A 50 6.82 -11.81 -8.66
N LEU A 51 6.58 -13.06 -9.05
CA LEU A 51 5.30 -13.51 -9.61
C LEU A 51 4.13 -13.33 -8.62
N PRO A 52 4.15 -13.90 -7.40
CA PRO A 52 3.05 -13.70 -6.46
C PRO A 52 2.84 -12.23 -6.09
N ILE A 53 3.90 -11.41 -6.07
CA ILE A 53 3.83 -9.96 -5.81
C ILE A 53 3.05 -9.27 -6.94
N ALA A 54 3.43 -9.54 -8.19
CA ALA A 54 2.78 -8.98 -9.37
C ALA A 54 1.33 -9.43 -9.51
N VAL A 55 1.04 -10.72 -9.22
CA VAL A 55 -0.32 -11.27 -9.23
C VAL A 55 -1.19 -10.59 -8.17
N ALA A 56 -0.70 -10.45 -6.94
CA ALA A 56 -1.45 -9.80 -5.87
C ALA A 56 -1.74 -8.32 -6.18
N LEU A 57 -0.71 -7.57 -6.62
CA LEU A 57 -0.87 -6.18 -7.03
C LEU A 57 -1.84 -6.06 -8.22
N GLY A 58 -1.67 -6.88 -9.24
CA GLY A 58 -2.52 -6.91 -10.43
C GLY A 58 -3.97 -7.23 -10.08
N ALA A 59 -4.22 -8.19 -9.18
CA ALA A 59 -5.56 -8.53 -8.71
C ALA A 59 -6.23 -7.37 -7.96
N LEU A 60 -5.50 -6.67 -7.07
CA LEU A 60 -6.02 -5.49 -6.37
C LEU A 60 -6.36 -4.35 -7.34
N LEU A 61 -5.49 -4.09 -8.32
CA LEU A 61 -5.72 -3.06 -9.34
C LEU A 61 -6.88 -3.43 -10.28
N ALA A 62 -6.97 -4.70 -10.70
CA ALA A 62 -8.08 -5.21 -11.50
C ALA A 62 -9.40 -5.10 -10.73
N ALA A 63 -9.42 -5.46 -9.44
CA ALA A 63 -10.60 -5.29 -8.59
C ALA A 63 -11.01 -3.81 -8.49
N TYR A 64 -10.06 -2.90 -8.33
CA TYR A 64 -10.34 -1.46 -8.32
C TYR A 64 -10.89 -0.94 -9.65
N ALA A 65 -10.38 -1.42 -10.78
CA ALA A 65 -10.80 -0.98 -12.10
C ALA A 65 -12.16 -1.56 -12.53
N LEU A 66 -12.38 -2.86 -12.25
CA LEU A 66 -13.46 -3.65 -12.82
C LEU A 66 -14.65 -3.84 -11.88
N VAL A 67 -14.46 -3.77 -10.56
CA VAL A 67 -15.53 -4.05 -9.58
C VAL A 67 -16.07 -2.73 -9.01
N PRO A 68 -17.31 -2.30 -9.37
CA PRO A 68 -17.86 -1.01 -8.95
C PRO A 68 -17.92 -0.83 -7.43
N ALA A 69 -18.20 -1.91 -6.69
CA ALA A 69 -18.26 -1.89 -5.24
C ALA A 69 -16.90 -1.58 -4.61
N VAL A 70 -15.81 -2.17 -5.13
CA VAL A 70 -14.44 -1.92 -4.67
C VAL A 70 -14.03 -0.48 -4.98
N ARG A 71 -14.30 -0.02 -6.20
CA ARG A 71 -14.05 1.37 -6.60
C ARG A 71 -14.79 2.37 -5.71
N ALA A 72 -16.07 2.13 -5.44
CA ALA A 72 -16.89 2.98 -4.57
C ALA A 72 -16.37 2.99 -3.13
N TYR A 73 -15.93 1.84 -2.60
CA TYR A 73 -15.31 1.77 -1.27
C TYR A 73 -13.99 2.55 -1.22
N ALA A 74 -13.09 2.33 -2.17
CA ALA A 74 -11.80 3.03 -2.26
C ALA A 74 -11.97 4.56 -2.42
N GLN A 75 -13.01 5.02 -3.10
CA GLN A 75 -13.32 6.45 -3.24
C GLN A 75 -13.77 7.12 -1.93
N ARG A 76 -14.33 6.35 -0.99
CA ARG A 76 -14.76 6.81 0.35
C ARG A 76 -13.59 6.96 1.33
N LEU A 77 -12.48 6.27 1.11
CA LEU A 77 -11.27 6.44 1.94
C LEU A 77 -10.83 7.89 1.89
N ASP A 78 -10.60 8.54 3.02
CA ASP A 78 -10.09 9.91 3.00
C ASP A 78 -8.60 9.93 2.58
N MET A 79 -8.12 11.09 2.11
CA MET A 79 -6.70 11.21 1.71
C MET A 79 -5.75 11.13 2.91
N ARG A 80 -6.24 11.36 4.13
CA ARG A 80 -5.43 11.29 5.36
C ARG A 80 -5.08 9.84 5.67
N THR A 81 -6.05 8.92 5.63
CA THR A 81 -5.88 7.48 5.77
C THR A 81 -4.96 6.92 4.69
N LEU A 82 -5.17 7.28 3.42
CA LEU A 82 -4.28 6.83 2.34
C LEU A 82 -2.83 7.31 2.52
N THR A 83 -2.66 8.53 3.04
CA THR A 83 -1.33 9.07 3.33
C THR A 83 -0.71 8.36 4.53
N LEU A 84 -1.41 8.29 5.66
CA LEU A 84 -0.95 7.65 6.90
C LEU A 84 -0.68 6.15 6.75
N PHE A 85 -1.33 5.48 5.79
CA PHE A 85 -1.03 4.08 5.51
C PHE A 85 0.48 3.87 5.24
N ASN A 86 1.16 4.81 4.57
CA ASN A 86 2.59 4.69 4.30
C ASN A 86 3.49 4.62 5.55
N VAL A 87 2.98 4.94 6.75
CA VAL A 87 3.75 4.83 8.00
C VAL A 87 4.21 3.39 8.28
N TRP A 88 3.49 2.37 7.81
CA TRP A 88 3.92 0.98 7.96
C TRP A 88 5.28 0.69 7.29
N ARG A 89 5.71 1.54 6.35
CA ARG A 89 7.00 1.42 5.67
C ARG A 89 8.18 1.70 6.60
N ILE A 90 7.98 2.40 7.73
CA ILE A 90 9.04 2.62 8.72
C ILE A 90 9.56 1.29 9.29
N PRO A 91 8.73 0.41 9.89
CA PRO A 91 9.23 -0.88 10.35
C PRO A 91 9.76 -1.77 9.22
N ALA A 92 9.27 -1.64 7.98
CA ALA A 92 9.83 -2.33 6.83
C ALA A 92 11.26 -1.87 6.52
N ALA A 93 11.50 -0.56 6.48
CA ALA A 93 12.84 0.03 6.32
C ALA A 93 13.79 -0.42 7.42
N LEU A 94 13.36 -0.39 8.69
CA LEU A 94 14.16 -0.85 9.81
C LEU A 94 14.52 -2.33 9.68
N ALA A 95 13.59 -3.17 9.21
CA ALA A 95 13.88 -4.57 8.90
C ALA A 95 14.92 -4.69 7.78
N PHE A 96 14.79 -3.94 6.69
CA PHE A 96 15.81 -3.95 5.62
C PHE A 96 17.20 -3.56 6.11
N PHE A 97 17.31 -2.54 6.97
CA PHE A 97 18.58 -2.16 7.56
C PHE A 97 19.14 -3.22 8.50
N ALA A 98 18.30 -3.81 9.35
CA ALA A 98 18.72 -4.85 10.30
C ALA A 98 19.22 -6.12 9.59
N TYR A 99 18.53 -6.57 8.54
CA TYR A 99 18.94 -7.74 7.75
C TYR A 99 20.12 -7.41 6.83
N GLY A 100 20.15 -6.19 6.27
CA GLY A 100 21.28 -5.70 5.48
C GLY A 100 22.58 -5.63 6.28
N ALA A 101 22.51 -5.18 7.53
CA ALA A 101 23.67 -5.13 8.44
C ALA A 101 24.25 -6.51 8.76
N GLN A 102 23.43 -7.57 8.64
CA GLN A 102 23.85 -8.97 8.81
C GLN A 102 24.32 -9.62 7.49
N GLY A 103 24.38 -8.87 6.39
CA GLY A 103 24.72 -9.40 5.06
C GLY A 103 23.66 -10.31 4.46
N LEU A 104 22.40 -10.23 4.93
CA LEU A 104 21.30 -11.09 4.48
C LEU A 104 20.51 -10.52 3.29
N LEU A 105 20.87 -9.32 2.83
CA LEU A 105 20.22 -8.63 1.70
C LEU A 105 21.27 -7.93 0.83
N PRO A 106 21.03 -7.79 -0.49
CA PRO A 106 21.94 -7.06 -1.37
C PRO A 106 22.09 -5.60 -0.91
N PRO A 107 23.31 -5.04 -0.79
CA PRO A 107 23.50 -3.67 -0.30
C PRO A 107 22.75 -2.61 -1.11
N SER A 108 22.69 -2.78 -2.44
CA SER A 108 21.92 -1.89 -3.32
C SER A 108 20.42 -1.99 -3.10
N PHE A 109 19.89 -3.19 -2.77
CA PHE A 109 18.48 -3.35 -2.41
C PHE A 109 18.17 -2.64 -1.08
N VAL A 110 19.01 -2.84 -0.06
CA VAL A 110 18.84 -2.20 1.26
C VAL A 110 18.88 -0.68 1.13
N ARG A 111 19.83 -0.14 0.36
CA ARG A 111 19.92 1.30 0.11
C ARG A 111 18.66 1.84 -0.58
N ASN A 112 18.25 1.21 -1.67
CA ASN A 112 17.16 1.71 -2.49
C ASN A 112 15.80 1.56 -1.79
N ALA A 113 15.49 0.37 -1.25
CA ALA A 113 14.22 0.10 -0.59
C ALA A 113 14.15 0.71 0.83
N GLY A 114 15.21 0.57 1.63
CA GLY A 114 15.22 1.00 3.02
C GLY A 114 15.11 2.52 3.19
N TRP A 115 15.93 3.29 2.47
CA TRP A 115 15.90 4.76 2.61
C TRP A 115 14.61 5.37 2.07
N GLY A 116 14.14 4.89 0.93
CA GLY A 116 12.91 5.39 0.34
C GLY A 116 11.68 5.06 1.19
N ASP A 117 11.58 3.82 1.72
CA ASP A 117 10.55 3.42 2.68
C ASP A 117 10.58 4.28 3.96
N LEU A 118 11.77 4.55 4.50
CA LEU A 118 11.93 5.36 5.71
C LEU A 118 11.46 6.79 5.46
N ILE A 119 11.90 7.41 4.36
CA ILE A 119 11.53 8.79 4.02
C ILE A 119 10.03 8.88 3.74
N ALA A 120 9.48 7.97 2.93
CA ALA A 120 8.05 7.95 2.61
C ALA A 120 7.19 7.73 3.85
N GLY A 121 7.57 6.79 4.72
CA GLY A 121 6.86 6.50 5.96
C GLY A 121 6.94 7.64 6.96
N ALA A 122 8.11 8.25 7.14
CA ALA A 122 8.28 9.40 8.03
C ALA A 122 7.55 10.64 7.52
N ALA A 123 7.62 10.93 6.21
CA ALA A 123 6.96 12.09 5.60
C ALA A 123 5.42 11.99 5.60
N ALA A 124 4.87 10.78 5.66
CA ALA A 124 3.43 10.57 5.70
C ALA A 124 2.75 11.28 6.90
N VAL A 125 3.41 11.28 8.07
CA VAL A 125 2.89 11.87 9.30
C VAL A 125 2.73 13.40 9.20
N PRO A 126 3.79 14.20 8.93
CA PRO A 126 3.66 15.65 8.82
C PRO A 126 2.76 16.06 7.64
N VAL A 127 2.79 15.34 6.53
CA VAL A 127 1.87 15.61 5.40
C VAL A 127 0.43 15.45 5.88
N ALA A 128 0.08 14.31 6.46
CA ALA A 128 -1.28 13.98 6.87
C ALA A 128 -1.81 14.83 8.03
N LEU A 129 -0.97 15.16 9.02
CA LEU A 129 -1.40 15.81 10.25
C LEU A 129 -1.23 17.33 10.22
N TRP A 130 -0.27 17.86 9.46
CA TRP A 130 0.05 19.30 9.49
C TRP A 130 -0.20 20.00 8.16
N LEU A 131 0.09 19.37 7.02
CA LEU A 131 -0.06 20.02 5.72
C LEU A 131 -1.47 19.88 5.13
N LEU A 132 -2.12 18.73 5.33
CA LEU A 132 -3.49 18.50 4.85
C LEU A 132 -4.54 19.49 5.40
N PRO A 133 -4.49 19.88 6.70
CA PRO A 133 -5.42 20.88 7.24
C PRO A 133 -5.25 22.28 6.66
N ARG A 134 -4.10 22.60 6.03
CA ARG A 134 -3.80 23.93 5.48
C ARG A 134 -4.28 24.04 4.03
N PRO A 135 -5.34 24.82 3.72
CA PRO A 135 -5.96 24.81 2.39
C PRO A 135 -4.99 25.15 1.25
N HIS A 136 -4.06 26.08 1.50
CA HIS A 136 -3.08 26.56 0.52
C HIS A 136 -2.00 25.52 0.16
N TRP A 137 -1.60 24.66 1.11
CA TRP A 137 -0.60 23.61 0.86
C TRP A 137 -1.22 22.26 0.48
N ARG A 138 -2.46 21.99 0.91
CA ARG A 138 -3.12 20.68 0.85
C ARG A 138 -2.92 19.94 -0.46
N ARG A 139 -3.22 20.57 -1.60
CA ARG A 139 -3.11 19.89 -2.92
C ARG A 139 -1.66 19.63 -3.31
N ARG A 140 -0.78 20.63 -3.17
CA ARG A 140 0.65 20.51 -3.53
C ARG A 140 1.32 19.44 -2.69
N SER A 141 1.08 19.45 -1.38
CA SER A 141 1.62 18.46 -0.45
C SER A 141 1.14 17.05 -0.76
N LEU A 142 -0.15 16.87 -1.07
CA LEU A 142 -0.68 15.55 -1.45
C LEU A 142 -0.09 15.03 -2.76
N VAL A 143 -0.03 15.87 -3.80
CA VAL A 143 0.52 15.47 -5.09
C VAL A 143 2.01 15.16 -4.97
N GLY A 144 2.79 16.06 -4.34
CA GLY A 144 4.22 15.85 -4.14
C GLY A 144 4.52 14.59 -3.33
N PHE A 145 3.80 14.38 -2.22
CA PHE A 145 3.98 13.19 -1.39
C PHE A 145 3.65 11.90 -2.13
N HIS A 146 2.46 11.80 -2.75
CA HIS A 146 2.04 10.56 -3.40
C HIS A 146 2.84 10.25 -4.67
N LEU A 147 3.34 11.27 -5.39
CA LEU A 147 4.28 11.06 -6.50
C LEU A 147 5.64 10.55 -5.99
N PHE A 148 6.19 11.18 -4.95
CA PHE A 148 7.45 10.74 -4.35
C PHE A 148 7.33 9.29 -3.82
N SER A 149 6.29 9.01 -3.03
CA SER A 149 6.07 7.69 -2.44
C SER A 149 5.86 6.60 -3.49
N PHE A 150 5.21 6.93 -4.61
CA PHE A 150 5.05 6.00 -5.72
C PHE A 150 6.36 5.80 -6.52
N ALA A 151 7.14 6.86 -6.73
CA ALA A 151 8.44 6.74 -7.40
C ALA A 151 9.40 5.86 -6.59
N ASP A 152 9.46 6.08 -5.28
CA ASP A 152 10.19 5.21 -4.35
C ASP A 152 9.69 3.76 -4.43
N PHE A 153 8.36 3.53 -4.36
CA PHE A 153 7.79 2.18 -4.52
C PHE A 153 8.28 1.50 -5.80
N VAL A 154 8.29 2.21 -6.93
CA VAL A 154 8.77 1.68 -8.21
C VAL A 154 10.26 1.32 -8.14
N VAL A 155 11.09 2.17 -7.53
CA VAL A 155 12.53 1.91 -7.35
C VAL A 155 12.77 0.70 -6.43
N ALA A 156 12.08 0.62 -5.29
CA ALA A 156 12.22 -0.46 -4.33
C ALA A 156 11.79 -1.82 -4.93
N VAL A 157 10.59 -1.87 -5.52
CA VAL A 157 10.05 -3.08 -6.16
C VAL A 157 10.89 -3.46 -7.39
N GLY A 158 11.25 -2.50 -8.23
CA GLY A 158 12.10 -2.74 -9.41
C GLY A 158 13.47 -3.29 -9.03
N THR A 159 14.08 -2.76 -7.97
CA THR A 159 15.35 -3.28 -7.44
C THR A 159 15.19 -4.72 -6.95
N GLY A 160 14.18 -4.99 -6.11
CA GLY A 160 13.90 -6.34 -5.61
C GLY A 160 13.58 -7.34 -6.72
N PHE A 161 12.82 -6.94 -7.73
CA PHE A 161 12.50 -7.78 -8.89
C PHE A 161 13.76 -8.11 -9.68
N THR A 162 14.59 -7.10 -9.95
CA THR A 162 15.84 -7.27 -10.69
C THR A 162 16.75 -8.28 -10.00
N PHE A 163 17.03 -8.11 -8.71
CA PHE A 163 17.88 -9.06 -7.97
C PHE A 163 17.26 -10.45 -7.88
N SER A 164 15.94 -10.55 -7.72
CA SER A 164 15.26 -11.86 -7.66
C SER A 164 15.40 -12.61 -8.99
N VAL A 165 15.07 -11.96 -10.11
CA VAL A 165 15.11 -12.54 -11.47
C VAL A 165 16.53 -12.93 -11.87
N LEU A 166 17.52 -12.11 -11.50
CA LEU A 166 18.94 -12.43 -11.70
C LEU A 166 19.44 -13.57 -10.80
N GLY A 167 18.62 -14.08 -9.89
CA GLY A 167 18.94 -15.22 -9.05
C GLY A 167 19.89 -14.90 -7.90
N ASP A 168 19.93 -13.65 -7.43
CA ASP A 168 20.76 -13.28 -6.28
C ASP A 168 20.33 -14.11 -5.05
N PRO A 169 21.24 -14.89 -4.44
CA PRO A 169 20.90 -15.79 -3.35
C PRO A 169 20.40 -15.05 -2.11
N LEU A 170 20.80 -13.80 -1.88
CA LEU A 170 20.38 -13.01 -0.73
C LEU A 170 18.90 -12.62 -0.82
N MET A 171 18.31 -12.64 -2.01
CA MET A 171 16.87 -12.42 -2.19
C MET A 171 16.03 -13.57 -1.62
N ALA A 172 16.63 -14.73 -1.31
CA ALA A 172 15.93 -15.80 -0.61
C ALA A 172 15.43 -15.38 0.79
N THR A 173 16.13 -14.43 1.43
CA THR A 173 15.72 -13.82 2.71
C THR A 173 14.33 -13.19 2.65
N LEU A 174 13.92 -12.66 1.51
CA LEU A 174 12.59 -12.07 1.36
C LEU A 174 11.44 -13.09 1.39
N LYS A 175 11.73 -14.39 1.40
CA LYS A 175 10.75 -15.48 1.49
C LYS A 175 10.57 -16.01 2.92
N THR A 176 11.41 -15.59 3.87
CA THR A 176 11.40 -16.11 5.25
C THR A 176 10.56 -15.23 6.17
N PHE A 177 10.09 -15.79 7.29
CA PHE A 177 9.43 -15.00 8.32
C PHE A 177 10.46 -14.17 9.11
N PRO A 178 10.19 -12.90 9.47
CA PRO A 178 9.00 -12.09 9.15
C PRO A 178 9.11 -11.33 7.81
N MET A 179 10.24 -11.40 7.12
CA MET A 179 10.53 -10.61 5.92
C MET A 179 9.50 -10.76 4.81
N ALA A 180 8.93 -11.96 4.62
CA ALA A 180 7.92 -12.27 3.61
C ALA A 180 6.66 -11.40 3.70
N LEU A 181 6.32 -10.86 4.87
CA LEU A 181 5.19 -9.95 5.04
C LEU A 181 5.37 -8.64 4.30
N ILE A 182 6.61 -8.19 4.09
CA ILE A 182 6.87 -6.95 3.37
C ILE A 182 6.54 -7.11 1.88
N PRO A 183 7.19 -7.98 1.09
CA PRO A 183 6.96 -8.10 -0.34
C PRO A 183 5.65 -8.79 -0.71
N LEU A 184 5.15 -9.75 0.08
CA LEU A 184 3.98 -10.56 -0.30
C LEU A 184 2.65 -10.04 0.28
N PHE A 185 2.69 -9.00 1.12
CA PHE A 185 1.49 -8.42 1.71
C PHE A 185 1.54 -6.89 1.70
N GLY A 186 2.52 -6.28 2.37
CA GLY A 186 2.61 -4.82 2.49
C GLY A 186 2.82 -4.12 1.15
N VAL A 187 3.75 -4.61 0.33
CA VAL A 187 4.12 -4.03 -0.97
C VAL A 187 2.92 -3.99 -1.94
N PRO A 188 2.22 -5.09 -2.25
CA PRO A 188 1.04 -5.05 -3.12
C PRO A 188 -0.06 -4.09 -2.62
N LEU A 189 -0.29 -4.05 -1.31
CA LEU A 189 -1.29 -3.18 -0.71
C LEU A 189 -0.90 -1.70 -0.85
N THR A 190 0.37 -1.35 -0.61
CA THR A 190 0.90 -0.01 -0.85
C THR A 190 0.79 0.38 -2.31
N GLY A 191 1.20 -0.50 -3.24
CA GLY A 191 1.11 -0.22 -4.67
C GLY A 191 -0.32 0.10 -5.11
N ALA A 192 -1.28 -0.72 -4.69
CA ALA A 192 -2.69 -0.50 -5.01
C ALA A 192 -3.23 0.82 -4.43
N LEU A 193 -2.94 1.11 -3.15
CA LEU A 193 -3.40 2.34 -2.49
C LEU A 193 -2.74 3.60 -3.06
N SER A 194 -1.48 3.53 -3.49
CA SER A 194 -0.79 4.62 -4.19
C SER A 194 -1.47 4.94 -5.53
N VAL A 195 -1.83 3.92 -6.31
CA VAL A 195 -2.58 4.12 -7.57
C VAL A 195 -3.95 4.75 -7.30
N VAL A 196 -4.67 4.28 -6.29
CA VAL A 196 -5.95 4.89 -5.88
C VAL A 196 -5.77 6.36 -5.50
N ALA A 197 -4.75 6.70 -4.71
CA ALA A 197 -4.48 8.07 -4.29
C ALA A 197 -4.18 8.98 -5.48
N LEU A 198 -3.28 8.56 -6.37
CA LEU A 198 -2.89 9.32 -7.56
C LEU A 198 -4.05 9.49 -8.55
N HIS A 199 -4.83 8.43 -8.80
CA HIS A 199 -6.01 8.51 -9.67
C HIS A 199 -7.05 9.51 -9.14
N ARG A 200 -7.27 9.55 -7.82
CA ARG A 200 -8.17 10.54 -7.19
C ARG A 200 -7.65 11.97 -7.29
N LEU A 201 -6.34 12.16 -7.18
CA LEU A 201 -5.72 13.48 -7.33
C LEU A 201 -5.79 13.99 -8.77
N ALA A 202 -5.61 13.11 -9.76
CA ALA A 202 -5.71 13.42 -11.18
C ALA A 202 -7.16 13.78 -11.58
N THR A 203 -8.14 12.98 -11.18
CA THR A 203 -9.55 13.21 -11.55
C THR A 203 -10.16 14.46 -10.91
N ARG A 204 -9.69 14.86 -9.72
CA ARG A 204 -10.09 16.14 -9.10
C ARG A 204 -9.48 17.36 -9.78
N ALA A 205 -8.31 17.21 -10.43
CA ALA A 205 -7.69 18.29 -11.19
C ALA A 205 -8.50 18.63 -12.45
N GLY A 206 -8.96 17.61 -13.19
CA GLY A 206 -9.74 17.81 -14.41
C GLY A 206 -11.10 18.50 -14.18
N LYS A 207 -11.75 18.24 -13.04
CA LYS A 207 -13.04 18.89 -12.70
C LYS A 207 -12.92 20.37 -12.33
N GLY A 208 -11.73 20.86 -11.96
CA GLY A 208 -11.49 22.28 -11.67
C GLY A 208 -11.05 23.11 -12.88
N ALA A 209 -10.72 22.46 -14.00
CA ALA A 209 -10.29 23.12 -15.24
C ALA A 209 -11.44 23.40 -16.23
N HIS A 210 -12.62 22.80 -16.01
CA HIS A 210 -13.83 23.01 -16.83
C HIS A 210 -14.83 24.01 -16.21
N THR A 211 -14.44 24.70 -15.14
CA THR A 211 -15.26 25.70 -14.42
C THR A 211 -14.61 27.08 -14.38
N GLN A 212 -13.68 27.36 -15.31
CA GLN A 212 -13.17 28.69 -15.59
C GLN A 212 -13.60 29.14 -16.97
#